data_AF-A0A0N8NZ87-F1
#
_entry.id   AF-A0A0N8NZ87-F1
#
_cell.length_a   1.000
_cell.length_b   1.000
_cell.length_c   1.000
_cell.angle_alpha   90.00
_cell.angle_beta   90.00
_cell.angle_gamma   90.00
#
_symmetry.space_group_name_H-M   'P 1'
#
loop_
_entity.id
_entity.type
_entity.pdbx_description
1 polymer ?
#
loop_
_entity_poly.entity_id
_entity_poly.type
_entity_poly.pdbx_seq_one_letter_code
_entity_poly.pdbx_strand_id
1 'polypeptide(L)'
;MKIVPLIFVFILILKSSMQNDLVENEDELCGGSCYKVIKPVLELLPELQKELQECRNQEQESKKLVLQSKELLELQSQLQALEKLLADIEMDPWMTKCTKPPRENTFCENINGKHYFVDYLVIATWEEAYNICRNMGGHLVSLQSEKEWAALPGETGKGNGNGS
;
A
#
# COMPACT_ATOMS: atom_id res chain seq x y z
N MET A 1 -63.68 -8.36 -20.72
CA MET A 1 -62.79 -9.37 -21.32
C MET A 1 -62.98 -9.43 -22.84
N LYS A 2 -62.43 -8.46 -23.61
CA LYS A 2 -62.49 -8.45 -25.09
C LYS A 2 -61.24 -7.85 -25.77
N ILE A 3 -60.22 -7.48 -25.00
CA ILE A 3 -59.02 -6.76 -25.49
C ILE A 3 -57.92 -7.73 -25.94
N VAL A 4 -57.83 -8.92 -25.32
CA VAL A 4 -56.85 -9.96 -25.66
C VAL A 4 -56.90 -10.43 -27.12
N PRO A 5 -58.09 -10.71 -27.74
CA PRO A 5 -58.12 -11.14 -29.14
C PRO A 5 -57.74 -10.03 -30.13
N LEU A 6 -58.02 -8.76 -29.80
CA LEU A 6 -57.64 -7.61 -30.63
C LEU A 6 -56.12 -7.41 -30.67
N ILE A 7 -55.45 -7.59 -29.53
CA ILE A 7 -53.98 -7.52 -29.46
C ILE A 7 -53.36 -8.67 -30.26
N PHE A 8 -53.92 -9.88 -30.19
CA PHE A 8 -53.39 -11.02 -30.93
C PHE A 8 -53.55 -10.85 -32.45
N VAL A 9 -54.69 -10.32 -32.90
CA VAL A 9 -54.91 -9.95 -34.32
C VAL A 9 -53.94 -8.85 -34.75
N PHE A 10 -53.71 -7.83 -33.91
CA PHE A 10 -52.76 -6.76 -34.20
C PHE A 10 -51.31 -7.27 -34.32
N ILE A 11 -50.90 -8.21 -33.46
CA ILE A 11 -49.56 -8.85 -33.52
C ILE A 11 -49.44 -9.72 -34.79
N LEU A 12 -50.50 -10.41 -35.20
CA LEU A 12 -50.51 -11.19 -36.45
C LEU A 12 -50.43 -10.29 -37.69
N ILE A 13 -51.13 -9.15 -37.70
CA ILE A 13 -51.06 -8.15 -38.79
C ILE A 13 -49.67 -7.49 -38.85
N LEU A 14 -49.04 -7.21 -37.70
CA LEU A 14 -47.67 -6.70 -37.65
C LEU A 14 -46.65 -7.74 -38.14
N LYS A 15 -46.85 -9.04 -37.86
CA LYS A 15 -46.00 -10.11 -38.39
C LYS A 15 -46.12 -10.29 -39.90
N SER A 16 -47.30 -10.13 -40.49
CA SER A 16 -47.47 -10.18 -41.96
C SER A 16 -46.92 -8.94 -42.67
N SER A 17 -46.68 -7.83 -41.95
CA SER A 17 -46.09 -6.60 -42.50
C SER A 17 -44.55 -6.63 -42.54
N MET A 18 -43.91 -7.53 -41.78
CA MET A 18 -42.45 -7.63 -41.66
C MET A 18 -41.85 -8.84 -42.37
N GLN A 19 -42.58 -9.43 -43.33
CA GLN A 19 -41.99 -10.31 -44.34
C GLN A 19 -41.99 -9.59 -45.69
N ASN A 20 -41.33 -8.43 -45.74
CA ASN A 20 -40.70 -8.04 -46.99
C ASN A 20 -39.41 -8.84 -47.06
N ASP A 21 -39.54 -10.05 -47.60
CA ASP A 21 -38.40 -10.80 -48.10
C ASP A 21 -37.60 -9.85 -49.00
N LEU A 22 -36.32 -9.68 -48.68
CA LEU A 22 -35.30 -9.23 -49.62
C LEU A 22 -35.20 -10.31 -50.71
N VAL A 23 -36.19 -10.34 -51.59
CA VAL A 23 -36.10 -11.05 -52.85
C VAL A 23 -35.14 -10.23 -53.69
N GLU A 24 -33.90 -10.74 -53.79
CA GLU A 24 -32.96 -10.39 -54.85
C GLU A 24 -33.68 -10.50 -56.20
N ASN A 25 -34.02 -9.34 -56.76
CA ASN A 25 -34.08 -9.16 -58.20
C ASN A 25 -33.00 -8.13 -58.54
N GLU A 26 -31.75 -8.60 -58.57
CA GLU A 26 -30.74 -8.05 -59.49
C GLU A 26 -31.33 -8.28 -60.89
N ASP A 27 -31.85 -7.27 -61.61
CA ASP A 27 -31.04 -6.63 -62.63
C ASP A 27 -31.69 -5.37 -63.28
N GLU A 28 -32.77 -4.78 -62.74
CA GLU A 28 -33.49 -3.69 -63.47
C GLU A 28 -33.80 -2.37 -62.74
N LEU A 29 -33.17 -2.02 -61.61
CA LEU A 29 -33.37 -0.68 -61.01
C LEU A 29 -32.09 0.08 -60.68
N CYS A 30 -32.19 1.40 -60.88
CA CYS A 30 -31.25 2.49 -60.57
C CYS A 30 -30.48 2.32 -59.23
N GLY A 31 -31.06 1.58 -58.28
CA GLY A 31 -30.42 1.18 -57.03
C GLY A 31 -29.09 0.44 -57.19
N GLY A 32 -28.91 -0.41 -58.21
CA GLY A 32 -27.66 -1.16 -58.40
C GLY A 32 -26.46 -0.27 -58.76
N SER A 33 -26.66 0.76 -59.59
CA SER A 33 -25.61 1.72 -59.93
C SER A 33 -25.28 2.67 -58.77
N CYS A 34 -26.30 3.14 -58.04
CA CYS A 34 -26.09 3.96 -56.85
C CYS A 34 -25.42 3.18 -55.72
N TYR A 35 -25.79 1.91 -55.53
CA TYR A 35 -25.20 1.03 -54.53
C TYR A 35 -23.72 0.78 -54.80
N LYS A 36 -23.29 0.60 -56.07
CA LYS A 36 -21.87 0.47 -56.41
C LYS A 36 -21.01 1.66 -55.95
N VAL A 37 -21.58 2.87 -55.93
CA VAL A 37 -20.88 4.09 -55.49
C VAL A 37 -20.86 4.20 -53.95
N ILE A 38 -21.95 3.81 -53.29
CA ILE A 38 -22.12 3.97 -51.83
C ILE A 38 -21.57 2.78 -51.04
N LYS A 39 -21.49 1.58 -51.63
CA LYS A 39 -20.96 0.36 -51.03
C LYS A 39 -19.59 0.54 -50.33
N PRO A 40 -18.55 1.14 -50.94
CA PRO A 40 -17.28 1.33 -50.25
C PRO A 40 -17.39 2.24 -49.02
N VAL A 41 -18.32 3.20 -49.03
CA VAL A 41 -18.59 4.06 -47.86
C VAL A 41 -19.29 3.25 -46.77
N LEU A 42 -20.25 2.40 -47.13
CA LEU A 42 -20.95 1.51 -46.18
C LEU A 42 -20.00 0.49 -45.54
N GLU A 43 -19.02 -0.02 -46.30
CA GLU A 43 -18.00 -0.95 -45.81
C GLU A 43 -16.99 -0.27 -44.87
N LEU A 44 -16.81 1.05 -44.96
CA LEU A 44 -15.94 1.81 -44.06
C LEU A 44 -16.61 2.16 -42.71
N LEU A 45 -17.95 2.21 -42.67
CA LEU A 45 -18.71 2.49 -41.45
C LEU A 45 -18.37 1.54 -40.27
N PRO A 46 -18.34 0.21 -40.41
CA PRO A 46 -18.00 -0.68 -39.30
C PRO A 46 -16.55 -0.50 -38.83
N GLU A 47 -15.61 -0.22 -39.74
CA GLU A 47 -14.21 0.03 -39.37
C GLU A 47 -14.09 1.32 -38.54
N LEU A 48 -14.79 2.38 -38.95
CA LEU A 48 -14.82 3.64 -38.19
C LEU A 48 -15.49 3.47 -36.82
N GLN A 49 -16.54 2.64 -36.72
CA GLN A 49 -17.18 2.32 -35.44
C GLN A 49 -16.24 1.57 -34.50
N LYS A 50 -15.43 0.64 -35.05
CA LYS A 50 -14.45 -0.13 -34.29
C LYS A 50 -13.33 0.77 -33.76
N GLU A 51 -12.74 1.61 -34.61
CA GLU A 51 -11.72 2.59 -34.22
C GLU A 51 -12.22 3.55 -33.13
N LEU A 52 -13.47 4.00 -33.24
CA LEU A 52 -14.07 4.87 -32.22
C LEU A 52 -14.23 4.14 -30.87
N GLN A 53 -14.58 2.85 -30.89
CA GLN A 53 -14.72 2.04 -29.69
C GLN A 53 -13.34 1.77 -29.05
N GLU A 54 -12.32 1.49 -29.86
CA GLU A 54 -10.94 1.33 -29.40
C GLU A 54 -10.41 2.64 -28.76
N CYS A 55 -10.62 3.78 -29.42
CA CYS A 55 -10.30 5.09 -28.85
C CYS A 55 -11.00 5.34 -27.50
N ARG A 56 -12.28 4.97 -27.39
CA ARG A 56 -13.05 5.11 -26.14
C ARG A 56 -12.49 4.23 -25.02
N ASN A 57 -12.14 2.99 -25.34
CA ASN A 57 -11.56 2.06 -24.38
C ASN A 57 -10.20 2.58 -23.90
N GLN A 58 -9.36 3.07 -24.82
CA GLN A 58 -8.06 3.66 -24.50
C GLN A 58 -8.20 4.90 -23.60
N GLU A 59 -9.20 5.76 -23.84
CA GLU A 59 -9.49 6.90 -22.97
C GLU A 59 -9.87 6.43 -21.56
N GLN A 60 -10.69 5.38 -21.44
CA GLN A 60 -11.10 4.83 -20.15
C GLN A 60 -9.92 4.20 -19.38
N GLU A 61 -9.02 3.51 -20.09
CA GLU A 61 -7.78 3.00 -19.51
C GLU A 61 -6.86 4.14 -19.05
N SER A 62 -6.74 5.21 -19.84
CA SER A 62 -5.95 6.38 -19.46
C SER A 62 -6.51 7.07 -18.21
N LYS A 63 -7.84 7.20 -18.09
CA LYS A 63 -8.50 7.74 -16.89
C LYS A 63 -8.26 6.87 -15.67
N LYS A 64 -8.33 5.55 -15.83
CA LYS A 64 -8.02 4.59 -14.76
C LYS A 64 -6.57 4.72 -14.32
N LEU A 65 -5.64 4.81 -15.27
CA LEU A 65 -4.21 4.99 -14.99
C LEU A 65 -3.94 6.28 -14.23
N VAL A 66 -4.57 7.38 -14.63
CA VAL A 66 -4.46 8.67 -13.92
C VAL A 66 -5.00 8.57 -12.50
N LEU A 67 -6.13 7.88 -12.27
CA LEU A 67 -6.66 7.67 -10.93
C LEU A 67 -5.69 6.84 -10.07
N GLN A 68 -5.19 5.73 -10.59
CA GLN A 68 -4.20 4.90 -9.91
C GLN A 68 -2.90 5.67 -9.60
N SER A 69 -2.44 6.53 -10.51
CA SER A 69 -1.26 7.38 -10.27
C SER A 69 -1.47 8.36 -9.11
N LYS A 70 -2.70 8.86 -8.92
CA LYS A 70 -3.04 9.75 -7.80
C LYS A 70 -3.04 9.01 -6.48
N GLU A 71 -3.66 7.83 -6.44
CA GLU A 71 -3.63 6.95 -5.26
C GLU A 71 -2.19 6.60 -4.87
N LEU A 72 -1.33 6.33 -5.86
CA LEU A 72 0.07 6.00 -5.63
C LEU A 72 0.87 7.21 -5.10
N LEU A 73 0.58 8.41 -5.59
CA LEU A 73 1.20 9.65 -5.11
C LEU A 73 0.76 9.99 -3.68
N GLU A 74 -0.50 9.72 -3.34
CA GLU A 74 -1.01 9.86 -1.98
C GLU A 74 -0.37 8.84 -1.03
N LEU A 75 -0.26 7.58 -1.45
CA LEU A 75 0.42 6.57 -0.64
C LEU A 75 1.90 6.91 -0.44
N GLN A 76 2.56 7.46 -1.47
CA GLN A 76 3.93 7.93 -1.37
C GLN A 76 4.07 9.09 -0.37
N SER A 77 3.12 10.03 -0.36
CA SER A 77 3.12 11.14 0.60
C SER A 77 2.93 10.65 2.04
N GLN A 78 2.05 9.67 2.24
CA GLN A 78 1.82 9.04 3.54
C GLN A 78 3.05 8.30 4.03
N LEU A 79 3.75 7.56 3.16
CA LEU A 79 5.01 6.91 3.50
C LEU A 79 6.09 7.92 3.88
N GLN A 80 6.26 9.01 3.13
CA GLN A 80 7.22 10.07 3.48
C GLN A 80 6.90 10.72 4.83
N ALA A 81 5.62 10.95 5.13
CA ALA A 81 5.21 11.47 6.42
C ALA A 81 5.52 10.47 7.56
N LEU A 82 5.28 9.18 7.33
CA LEU A 82 5.59 8.12 8.27
C LEU A 82 7.09 7.96 8.50
N GLU A 83 7.90 8.00 7.44
CA GLU A 83 9.37 7.99 7.52
C GLU A 83 9.88 9.18 8.31
N LYS A 84 9.33 10.38 8.11
CA LYS A 84 9.69 11.57 8.89
C LYS A 84 9.36 11.42 10.37
N LEU A 85 8.18 10.87 10.68
CA LEU A 85 7.81 10.56 12.07
C LEU A 85 8.75 9.51 12.67
N LEU A 86 9.17 8.53 11.89
CA LEU A 86 10.12 7.53 12.34
C LEU A 86 11.52 8.14 12.51
N ALA A 87 11.97 9.06 11.66
CA ALA A 87 13.23 9.77 11.82
C ALA A 87 13.26 10.67 13.07
N ASP A 88 12.11 11.25 13.46
CA ASP A 88 11.98 11.99 14.72
C ASP A 88 11.97 11.05 15.94
N ILE A 89 11.61 9.77 15.77
CA ILE A 89 11.67 8.72 16.80
C ILE A 89 13.06 8.04 16.82
N GLU A 90 13.71 7.92 15.67
CA GLU A 90 15.08 7.43 15.46
C GLU A 90 16.09 8.55 15.64
N MET A 91 16.14 9.10 16.85
CA MET A 91 17.36 9.53 17.58
C MET A 91 16.98 10.29 18.87
N ASP A 92 16.23 9.63 19.77
CA ASP A 92 16.64 9.32 21.17
C ASP A 92 15.43 8.95 22.04
N PRO A 93 15.49 7.83 22.80
CA PRO A 93 15.65 8.04 24.24
C PRO A 93 16.39 6.91 25.01
N TRP A 94 17.50 6.36 24.47
CA TRP A 94 18.36 5.44 25.24
C TRP A 94 19.88 5.69 25.10
N MET A 95 20.37 6.28 24.00
CA MET A 95 21.81 6.57 23.84
C MET A 95 22.25 7.91 24.45
N THR A 96 21.36 8.90 24.60
CA THR A 96 21.74 10.26 25.03
C THR A 96 21.51 10.54 26.52
N LYS A 97 20.86 9.62 27.25
CA LYS A 97 20.38 9.91 28.61
C LYS A 97 21.48 9.88 29.69
N CYS A 98 22.49 9.02 29.59
CA CYS A 98 23.61 9.05 30.55
C CYS A 98 24.84 9.83 30.03
N THR A 99 24.82 10.28 28.78
CA THR A 99 26.00 10.83 28.08
C THR A 99 26.08 12.37 28.08
N LYS A 100 24.98 13.11 28.30
CA LYS A 100 25.00 14.60 28.32
C LYS A 100 24.65 15.18 29.71
N PRO A 101 25.44 16.11 30.28
CA PRO A 101 25.02 16.89 31.44
C PRO A 101 23.92 17.92 31.06
N PRO A 102 22.94 18.22 31.93
CA PRO A 102 22.77 17.72 33.29
C PRO A 102 22.16 16.32 33.32
N ARG A 103 22.83 15.39 34.01
CA ARG A 103 22.49 13.96 34.04
C ARG A 103 21.41 13.68 35.09
N GLU A 104 20.28 14.36 34.97
CA GLU A 104 19.10 14.12 35.80
C GLU A 104 18.05 13.44 34.93
N ASN A 105 18.08 12.10 34.92
CA ASN A 105 16.93 11.32 34.52
C ASN A 105 16.83 10.06 35.39
N THR A 106 15.62 9.54 35.47
CA THR A 106 15.18 8.44 36.35
C THR A 106 15.92 7.11 36.09
N PHE A 107 16.72 7.00 35.03
CA PHE A 107 17.27 5.73 34.54
C PHE A 107 18.80 5.61 34.68
N CYS A 108 19.50 6.69 35.06
CA CYS A 108 20.95 6.66 35.31
C CYS A 108 21.20 6.89 36.80
N GLU A 109 21.59 5.86 37.54
CA GLU A 109 21.86 5.98 38.98
C GLU A 109 23.32 6.40 39.20
N ASN A 110 23.55 7.42 40.04
CA ASN A 110 24.90 7.76 40.49
C ASN A 110 25.19 7.08 41.82
N ILE A 111 26.11 6.11 41.78
CA ILE A 111 26.59 5.44 42.99
C ILE A 111 28.08 5.76 43.09
N ASN A 112 28.44 6.58 44.09
CA ASN A 112 29.83 6.90 44.41
C ASN A 112 30.64 7.52 43.24
N GLY A 113 30.01 8.36 42.42
CA GLY A 113 30.66 9.01 41.27
C GLY A 113 30.70 8.18 39.99
N LYS A 114 30.22 6.93 40.02
CA LYS A 114 29.99 6.11 38.82
C LYS A 114 28.52 6.17 38.42
N HIS A 115 28.24 6.15 37.12
CA HIS A 115 26.88 6.16 36.57
C HIS A 115 26.54 4.77 36.01
N TYR A 116 25.41 4.23 36.44
CA TYR A 116 24.93 2.92 36.05
C TYR A 116 23.64 3.03 35.25
N PHE A 117 23.52 2.19 34.22
CA PHE A 117 22.34 2.04 33.40
C PHE A 117 22.02 0.55 33.29
N VAL A 118 20.77 0.18 33.56
CA VAL A 118 20.28 -1.19 33.44
C VAL A 118 19.20 -1.22 32.38
N ASP A 119 19.43 -1.98 31.32
CA ASP A 119 18.45 -2.21 30.26
C ASP A 119 17.65 -3.47 30.54
N TYR A 120 16.33 -3.34 30.66
CA TYR A 120 15.40 -4.45 30.86
C TYR A 120 14.65 -4.85 29.60
N LEU A 121 14.76 -4.08 28.52
CA LEU A 121 14.01 -4.28 27.28
C LEU A 121 14.79 -5.09 26.27
N VAL A 122 16.12 -4.96 26.28
CA VAL A 122 17.01 -5.65 25.34
C VAL A 122 17.60 -6.90 25.98
N ILE A 123 17.17 -8.08 25.52
CA ILE A 123 17.85 -9.34 25.80
C ILE A 123 18.99 -9.49 24.78
N ALA A 124 20.23 -9.44 25.26
CA ALA A 124 21.43 -9.52 24.45
C ALA A 124 22.37 -10.61 24.94
N THR A 125 23.14 -11.19 24.04
CA THR A 125 24.31 -12.00 24.39
C THR A 125 25.39 -11.13 25.04
N TRP A 126 26.37 -11.75 25.68
CA TRP A 126 27.45 -11.02 26.34
C TRP A 126 28.23 -10.11 25.38
N GLU A 127 28.52 -10.58 24.17
CA GLU A 127 29.24 -9.82 23.15
C GLU A 127 28.39 -8.65 22.61
N GLU A 128 27.10 -8.88 22.36
CA GLU A 128 26.17 -7.83 21.95
C GLU A 128 26.05 -6.76 23.04
N ALA A 129 25.87 -7.16 24.30
CA ALA A 129 25.80 -6.23 25.44
C ALA A 129 27.09 -5.43 25.60
N TYR A 130 28.26 -6.06 25.41
CA TYR A 130 29.54 -5.38 25.40
C TYR A 130 29.60 -4.27 24.34
N ASN A 131 29.21 -4.59 23.11
CA ASN A 131 29.20 -3.64 22.00
C ASN A 131 28.19 -2.51 22.22
N ILE A 132 26.99 -2.82 22.72
CA ILE A 132 25.95 -1.85 23.07
C ILE A 132 26.48 -0.84 24.12
N CYS A 133 27.06 -1.33 25.23
CA CYS A 133 27.62 -0.45 26.25
C CYS A 133 28.75 0.45 25.72
N ARG A 134 29.63 -0.09 24.85
CA ARG A 134 30.72 0.68 24.22
C ARG A 134 30.21 1.75 23.26
N ASN A 135 29.18 1.43 22.48
CA ASN A 135 28.55 2.38 21.55
C ASN A 135 27.87 3.53 22.29
N MET A 136 27.39 3.29 23.51
CA MET A 136 26.86 4.33 24.41
C MET A 136 27.96 5.14 25.13
N GLY A 137 29.25 4.89 24.84
CA GLY A 137 30.37 5.56 25.52
C GLY A 137 30.62 5.07 26.95
N GLY A 138 30.04 3.93 27.33
CA GLY A 138 30.24 3.27 28.61
C GLY A 138 30.94 1.91 28.47
N HIS A 139 30.81 1.09 29.51
CA HIS A 139 31.33 -0.27 29.57
C HIS A 139 30.35 -1.16 30.33
N LEU A 140 30.45 -2.49 30.14
CA LEU A 140 29.76 -3.43 31.01
C LEU A 140 30.15 -3.19 32.47
N VAL A 141 29.18 -3.37 33.36
CA VAL A 141 29.33 -3.04 34.77
C VAL A 141 30.38 -3.90 35.46
N SER A 142 31.20 -3.28 36.30
CA SER A 142 32.13 -3.95 37.22
C SER A 142 31.84 -3.46 38.64
N LEU A 143 31.29 -4.33 39.47
CA LEU A 143 30.89 -4.02 40.83
C LEU A 143 32.07 -4.21 41.78
N GLN A 144 32.48 -3.13 42.43
CA GLN A 144 33.71 -3.06 43.24
C GLN A 144 33.45 -2.69 44.70
N SER A 145 32.20 -2.36 45.07
CA SER A 145 31.85 -2.07 46.46
C SER A 145 30.51 -2.70 46.85
N GLU A 146 30.36 -3.05 48.12
CA GLU A 146 29.12 -3.59 48.69
C GLU A 146 27.92 -2.66 48.44
N LYS A 147 28.18 -1.34 48.44
CA LYS A 147 27.16 -0.33 48.11
C LYS A 147 26.69 -0.41 46.66
N GLU A 148 27.58 -0.70 45.71
CA GLU A 148 27.21 -0.91 44.30
C GLU A 148 26.40 -2.20 44.14
N TRP A 149 26.76 -3.27 44.86
CA TRP A 149 26.03 -4.54 44.88
C TRP A 149 24.62 -4.42 45.47
N ALA A 150 24.45 -3.61 46.51
CA ALA A 150 23.15 -3.41 47.16
C ALA A 150 22.21 -2.47 46.40
N ALA A 151 22.77 -1.55 45.61
CA ALA A 151 22.01 -0.53 44.89
C ALA A 151 21.48 -1.03 43.54
N LEU A 152 22.23 -1.89 42.84
CA LEU A 152 21.72 -2.48 41.61
C LEU A 152 20.71 -3.59 41.93
N PRO A 153 19.58 -3.65 41.22
CA PRO A 153 18.61 -4.74 41.29
C PRO A 153 19.22 -6.00 40.65
N GLY A 154 20.14 -6.62 41.37
CA GLY A 154 20.59 -7.98 41.15
C GLY A 154 19.79 -8.91 42.05
N GLU A 155 19.38 -10.06 41.51
CA GLU A 155 18.82 -11.14 42.29
C GLU A 155 19.74 -11.44 43.49
N THR A 156 19.32 -11.03 44.68
CA THR A 156 19.95 -11.46 45.93
C THR A 156 19.66 -12.95 46.10
N GLY A 157 20.52 -13.82 45.56
CA GLY A 157 20.24 -15.25 45.57
C GLY A 157 21.37 -16.15 45.09
N LYS A 158 22.34 -16.41 45.98
CA LYS A 158 23.26 -17.57 45.98
C LYS A 158 24.37 -17.60 44.91
N GLY A 159 25.48 -16.94 45.24
CA GLY A 159 26.79 -17.44 44.82
C GLY A 159 27.05 -18.79 45.51
N ASN A 160 26.90 -19.90 44.79
CA ASN A 160 27.64 -21.11 45.12
C ASN A 160 29.09 -20.86 44.72
N GLY A 161 29.93 -20.61 45.70
CA GLY A 161 31.38 -20.69 45.52
C GLY A 161 31.74 -22.10 45.07
N ASN A 162 32.40 -22.18 43.92
CA ASN A 162 33.32 -23.26 43.56
C ASN A 162 34.28 -22.68 42.50
N GLY A 163 35.26 -21.92 42.99
CA GLY A 163 36.51 -21.71 42.27
C GLY A 163 37.44 -22.87 42.59
N SER A 164 37.89 -23.57 41.54
CA SER A 164 39.08 -24.44 41.57
C SER A 164 40.35 -23.63 41.81
#